data_AF-M9M4N9-F1
#
_entry.id   AF-M9M4N9-F1
#
_cell.length_a   1.000
_cell.length_b   1.000
_cell.length_c   1.000
_cell.angle_alpha   90.00
_cell.angle_beta   90.00
_cell.angle_gamma   90.00
#
_symmetry.space_group_name_H-M   'P 1'
#
loop_
_entity.id
_entity.type
_entity.pdbx_description
1 polymer ?
#
loop_
_entity_poly.entity_id
_entity_poly.type
_entity_poly.pdbx_seq_one_letter_code
_entity_poly.pdbx_strand_id
1 'polypeptide(L)'
;FSPRGYDPKNIMAAIDPRHGKYLTVAAIFRGNVNARDVENEMYNLREKNPAGFVEWIPNNVLTSLCDIAPPQLKMSATFIANTTSIQELFKRTHDQFSLMFRRKAFLHWYTGEGMDEMEFTEAESNLMDLIAEYQQYESAGVDEVDEELYEQEYQDQVDGQQEYADDSVQYADEQ
;
A
#
# COMPACT_ATOMS: atom_id res chain seq x y z
N PHE A 1 -24.93 -11.19 6.73
CA PHE A 1 -24.42 -9.98 7.41
C PHE A 1 -23.76 -9.18 6.30
N SER A 2 -24.36 -8.14 5.72
CA SER A 2 -23.74 -7.50 4.54
C SER A 2 -22.58 -6.61 4.99
N PRO A 3 -21.31 -6.89 4.62
CA PRO A 3 -20.20 -6.05 4.99
C PRO A 3 -20.27 -4.74 4.19
N ARG A 4 -20.97 -3.74 4.75
CA ARG A 4 -20.98 -2.36 4.23
C ARG A 4 -19.59 -1.72 4.25
N GLY A 5 -18.58 -2.35 4.85
CA GLY A 5 -17.23 -1.82 4.95
C GLY A 5 -16.54 -1.55 3.62
N TYR A 6 -16.98 -2.17 2.53
CA TYR A 6 -16.47 -1.94 1.17
C TYR A 6 -17.28 -0.92 0.38
N ASP A 7 -18.32 -0.33 0.98
CA ASP A 7 -19.00 0.84 0.39
C ASP A 7 -18.03 2.03 0.46
N PRO A 8 -17.75 2.72 -0.67
CA PRO A 8 -16.91 3.91 -0.69
C PRO A 8 -17.28 4.97 0.37
N LYS A 9 -18.55 5.00 0.80
CA LYS A 9 -19.04 5.92 1.84
C LYS A 9 -18.48 5.64 3.24
N ASN A 10 -17.94 4.44 3.49
CA ASN A 10 -17.40 4.04 4.78
C ASN A 10 -15.86 4.12 4.83
N ILE A 11 -15.22 4.59 3.76
CA ILE A 11 -13.78 4.76 3.69
C ILE A 11 -13.40 6.11 4.29
N MET A 12 -12.39 6.10 5.16
CA MET A 12 -11.93 7.28 5.89
C MET A 12 -10.92 8.12 5.09
N ALA A 13 -10.34 7.56 4.03
CA ALA A 13 -9.58 8.28 3.03
C ALA A 13 -10.52 8.74 1.89
N ALA A 14 -10.36 9.98 1.42
CA ALA A 14 -11.14 10.50 0.29
C ALA A 14 -10.61 9.94 -1.05
N ILE A 15 -10.92 8.67 -1.29
CA ILE A 15 -10.56 7.85 -2.45
C ILE A 15 -11.76 6.97 -2.86
N ASP A 16 -11.80 6.55 -4.13
CA ASP A 16 -12.75 5.51 -4.57
C ASP A 16 -12.01 4.18 -4.79
N PRO A 17 -12.26 3.14 -3.97
CA PRO A 17 -11.55 1.87 -4.04
C PRO A 17 -11.85 1.08 -5.32
N ARG A 18 -12.86 1.49 -6.10
CA ARG A 18 -13.24 0.85 -7.36
C ARG A 18 -12.37 1.30 -8.53
N HIS A 19 -11.60 2.37 -8.36
CA HIS A 19 -10.69 2.86 -9.39
C HIS A 19 -9.34 2.15 -9.39
N GLY A 20 -9.06 1.31 -8.38
CA GLY A 20 -7.84 0.52 -8.30
C GLY A 20 -8.11 -0.89 -7.81
N LYS A 21 -7.06 -1.53 -7.29
CA LYS A 21 -7.10 -2.90 -6.76
C LYS A 21 -6.72 -2.94 -5.28
N TYR A 22 -7.22 -3.94 -4.56
CA TYR A 22 -6.78 -4.27 -3.22
C TYR A 22 -5.56 -5.19 -3.29
N LEU A 23 -4.46 -4.75 -2.69
CA LEU A 23 -3.26 -5.54 -2.49
C LEU A 23 -3.50 -6.53 -1.34
N THR A 24 -3.84 -5.99 -0.16
CA THR A 24 -4.17 -6.78 1.03
C THR A 24 -5.28 -6.11 1.82
N VAL A 25 -6.08 -6.90 2.55
CA VAL A 25 -7.13 -6.40 3.43
C VAL A 25 -7.15 -7.17 4.75
N ALA A 26 -7.24 -6.45 5.85
CA ALA A 26 -7.55 -6.99 7.16
C ALA A 26 -8.95 -6.51 7.60
N ALA A 27 -9.82 -7.46 7.94
CA ALA A 27 -11.17 -7.22 8.42
C ALA A 27 -11.28 -7.68 9.88
N ILE A 28 -11.52 -6.75 10.79
CA ILE A 28 -11.61 -6.99 12.23
C ILE A 28 -13.05 -6.84 12.66
N PHE A 29 -13.68 -7.95 13.03
CA PHE A 29 -15.06 -8.00 13.50
C PHE A 29 -15.08 -8.06 15.02
N ARG A 30 -15.93 -7.24 15.64
CA ARG A 30 -16.05 -7.15 17.10
C ARG A 30 -17.49 -7.36 17.56
N GLY A 31 -17.68 -8.03 18.68
CA GLY A 31 -18.97 -8.35 19.30
C GLY A 31 -19.37 -9.81 19.10
N ASN A 32 -20.64 -10.12 19.42
CA ASN A 32 -21.17 -11.47 19.26
C ASN A 32 -21.45 -11.78 17.78
N VAL A 33 -20.41 -12.21 17.07
CA VAL A 33 -20.44 -12.52 15.63
C VAL A 33 -20.12 -13.99 15.41
N ASN A 34 -20.89 -14.67 14.56
CA ASN A 34 -20.64 -16.05 14.19
C ASN A 34 -19.51 -16.12 13.16
N ALA A 35 -18.41 -16.81 13.50
CA ALA A 35 -17.25 -16.99 12.63
C ALA A 35 -17.61 -17.49 11.23
N ARG A 36 -18.51 -18.48 11.14
CA ARG A 36 -18.93 -19.07 9.87
C ARG A 36 -19.61 -18.06 8.95
N ASP A 37 -20.42 -17.17 9.52
CA ASP A 37 -21.13 -16.16 8.76
C ASP A 37 -20.17 -15.08 8.23
N VAL A 38 -19.13 -14.77 9.02
CA VAL A 38 -18.07 -13.85 8.60
C VAL A 38 -17.24 -14.45 7.46
N GLU A 39 -16.78 -15.69 7.60
CA GLU A 39 -16.00 -16.37 6.55
C GLU A 39 -16.78 -16.43 5.23
N ASN A 40 -18.06 -16.80 5.27
CA ASN A 40 -18.92 -16.83 4.09
C ASN A 40 -19.06 -15.45 3.42
N GLU A 41 -19.22 -14.38 4.20
CA GLU A 41 -19.36 -13.03 3.65
C GLU A 41 -18.04 -12.49 3.09
N MET A 42 -16.90 -12.78 3.73
CA MET A 42 -15.59 -12.41 3.21
C MET A 42 -15.23 -13.19 1.94
N TYR A 43 -15.63 -14.46 1.85
CA TYR A 43 -15.52 -15.25 0.63
C TYR A 43 -16.38 -14.67 -0.51
N ASN A 44 -17.66 -14.42 -0.24
CA ASN A 44 -18.60 -13.84 -1.21
C ASN A 44 -18.13 -12.48 -1.74
N LEU A 45 -17.49 -11.68 -0.90
CA LEU A 45 -16.94 -10.39 -1.31
C LEU A 45 -15.86 -10.55 -2.37
N ARG A 46 -14.90 -11.46 -2.15
CA ARG A 46 -13.83 -11.74 -3.11
C ARG A 46 -14.39 -12.33 -4.40
N GLU A 47 -15.31 -13.30 -4.28
CA GLU A 47 -15.89 -14.00 -5.42
C GLU A 47 -16.74 -13.08 -6.31
N LYS A 48 -17.45 -12.10 -5.72
CA LYS A 48 -18.27 -11.14 -6.47
C LYS A 48 -17.46 -10.04 -7.15
N ASN A 49 -16.23 -9.79 -6.71
CA ASN A 49 -15.37 -8.75 -7.27
C ASN A 49 -13.92 -9.21 -7.40
N PRO A 50 -13.63 -10.27 -8.19
CA PRO A 50 -12.27 -10.79 -8.32
C PRO A 50 -11.33 -9.75 -8.94
N ALA A 51 -11.81 -8.98 -9.92
CA ALA A 51 -11.04 -7.93 -10.58
C ALA A 51 -10.60 -6.79 -9.65
N GLY A 52 -11.28 -6.61 -8.50
CA GLY A 52 -10.92 -5.62 -7.50
C GLY A 52 -9.78 -6.05 -6.57
N PHE A 53 -9.29 -7.27 -6.65
CA PHE A 53 -8.17 -7.78 -5.86
C PHE A 53 -7.03 -8.19 -6.78
N VAL A 54 -5.78 -8.03 -6.33
CA VAL A 54 -4.64 -8.57 -7.08
C VAL A 54 -4.61 -10.09 -7.02
N GLU A 55 -4.24 -10.72 -8.13
CA GLU A 55 -4.24 -12.18 -8.27
C GLU A 55 -2.93 -12.82 -7.80
N TRP A 56 -1.82 -12.10 -7.89
CA TRP A 56 -0.47 -12.55 -7.53
C TRP A 56 -0.22 -12.60 -6.01
N ILE A 57 -1.09 -12.00 -5.18
CA ILE A 57 -1.10 -12.21 -3.72
C ILE A 57 -2.19 -13.22 -3.36
N PRO A 58 -1.86 -14.51 -3.15
CA PRO A 58 -2.86 -15.49 -2.77
C PRO A 58 -3.41 -15.20 -1.37
N ASN A 59 -4.71 -15.41 -1.19
CA ASN A 59 -5.39 -15.26 0.11
C ASN A 59 -5.10 -13.93 0.83
N ASN A 60 -5.10 -12.82 0.07
CA ASN A 60 -4.77 -11.47 0.53
C ASN A 60 -5.80 -10.81 1.48
N VAL A 61 -6.77 -11.57 2.00
CA VAL A 61 -7.80 -11.07 2.92
C VAL A 61 -7.72 -11.84 4.23
N LEU A 62 -7.34 -11.14 5.30
CA LEU A 62 -7.29 -11.69 6.65
C LEU A 62 -8.51 -11.25 7.45
N THR A 63 -9.11 -12.18 8.18
CA THR A 63 -10.27 -11.94 9.03
C THR A 63 -9.88 -12.19 10.50
N SER A 64 -10.24 -11.26 11.38
CA SER A 64 -10.05 -11.38 12.82
C SER A 64 -11.37 -11.18 13.57
N LEU A 65 -11.56 -11.91 14.67
CA LEU A 65 -12.75 -11.89 15.50
C LEU A 65 -12.37 -11.50 16.93
N CYS A 66 -13.14 -10.59 17.52
CA CYS A 66 -13.00 -10.16 18.90
C CYS A 66 -14.36 -10.18 19.60
N ASP A 67 -14.50 -10.96 20.66
CA ASP A 67 -15.78 -11.11 21.37
C ASP A 67 -16.26 -9.81 22.04
N ILE A 68 -15.35 -8.86 22.29
CA ILE A 68 -15.61 -7.61 23.00
C ILE A 68 -15.98 -6.50 22.00
N ALA A 69 -17.27 -6.19 21.93
CA ALA A 69 -17.81 -5.06 21.17
C ALA A 69 -17.30 -3.71 21.71
N PRO A 70 -17.20 -2.67 20.86
CA PRO A 70 -16.89 -1.32 21.31
C PRO A 70 -18.07 -0.71 22.10
N PRO A 71 -17.83 0.36 22.88
CA PRO A 71 -18.90 1.04 23.62
C PRO A 71 -20.06 1.45 22.72
N GLN A 72 -21.29 1.32 23.22
CA GLN A 72 -22.53 1.78 22.58
C GLN A 72 -22.96 1.01 21.31
N LEU A 73 -22.17 0.05 20.82
CA LEU A 73 -22.51 -0.79 19.68
C LEU A 73 -22.57 -2.26 20.10
N LYS A 74 -23.49 -3.01 19.48
CA LYS A 74 -23.60 -4.46 19.71
C LYS A 74 -22.55 -5.24 18.92
N MET A 75 -22.19 -4.72 17.75
CA MET A 75 -21.20 -5.28 16.84
C MET A 75 -20.54 -4.14 16.05
N SER A 76 -19.30 -4.34 15.60
CA SER A 76 -18.62 -3.44 14.66
C SER A 76 -17.71 -4.22 13.73
N ALA A 77 -17.36 -3.62 12.60
CA ALA A 77 -16.33 -4.12 11.71
C ALA A 77 -15.38 -2.97 11.36
N THR A 78 -14.08 -3.24 11.41
CA THR A 78 -13.03 -2.32 11.00
C THR A 78 -12.26 -2.94 9.86
N PHE A 79 -12.14 -2.21 8.75
CA PHE A 79 -11.39 -2.64 7.58
C PHE A 79 -10.12 -1.81 7.47
N ILE A 80 -9.00 -2.50 7.30
CA ILE A 80 -7.70 -1.92 7.00
C ILE A 80 -7.32 -2.48 5.65
N ALA A 81 -7.31 -1.63 4.63
CA ALA A 81 -7.08 -2.04 3.26
C ALA A 81 -5.86 -1.33 2.70
N ASN A 82 -4.93 -2.11 2.15
CA ASN A 82 -3.88 -1.60 1.28
C ASN A 82 -4.42 -1.67 -0.16
N THR A 83 -4.68 -0.52 -0.77
CA THR A 83 -5.25 -0.40 -2.11
C THR A 83 -4.46 0.58 -2.96
N THR A 84 -4.28 0.25 -4.25
CA THR A 84 -3.64 1.13 -5.23
C THR A 84 -4.43 2.43 -5.43
N SER A 85 -5.71 2.46 -5.08
CA SER A 85 -6.56 3.65 -5.13
C SER A 85 -6.08 4.78 -4.22
N ILE A 86 -5.20 4.51 -3.25
CA ILE A 86 -4.60 5.53 -2.37
C ILE A 86 -3.81 6.58 -3.17
N GLN A 87 -3.31 6.22 -4.36
CA GLN A 87 -2.63 7.12 -5.27
C GLN A 87 -3.45 8.39 -5.59
N GLU A 88 -4.79 8.32 -5.58
CA GLU A 88 -5.66 9.48 -5.84
C GLU A 88 -5.47 10.58 -4.78
N LEU A 89 -5.28 10.17 -3.52
CA LEU A 89 -5.03 11.09 -2.41
C LEU A 89 -3.67 11.76 -2.55
N PHE A 90 -2.65 11.00 -2.95
CA PHE A 90 -1.32 11.53 -3.20
C PHE A 90 -1.30 12.47 -4.41
N LYS A 91 -1.93 12.10 -5.54
CA LYS A 91 -2.08 12.97 -6.72
C LYS A 91 -2.74 14.30 -6.38
N ARG A 92 -3.84 14.27 -5.62
CA ARG A 92 -4.52 15.49 -5.18
C ARG A 92 -3.64 16.37 -4.28
N THR A 93 -2.86 15.76 -3.40
CA THR A 93 -1.94 16.48 -2.50
C THR A 93 -0.79 17.10 -3.29
N HIS A 94 -0.24 16.34 -4.24
CA HIS A 94 0.77 16.78 -5.19
C HIS A 94 0.30 17.99 -6.01
N ASP A 95 -0.91 17.94 -6.60
CA ASP A 95 -1.44 19.05 -7.40
C ASP A 95 -1.50 20.37 -6.61
N GLN A 96 -1.92 20.30 -5.33
CA GLN A 96 -1.95 21.47 -4.45
C GLN A 96 -0.54 21.93 -4.10
N PHE A 97 0.36 20.99 -3.80
CA PHE A 97 1.76 21.27 -3.51
C PHE A 97 2.45 21.97 -4.69
N SER A 98 2.41 21.40 -5.89
CA SER A 98 3.09 21.95 -7.06
C SER A 98 2.55 23.31 -7.46
N LEU A 99 1.26 23.58 -7.26
CA LEU A 99 0.67 24.90 -7.49
C LEU A 99 1.27 25.96 -6.56
N MET A 100 1.46 25.62 -5.28
CA MET A 100 2.05 26.51 -4.28
C MET A 100 3.56 26.67 -4.49
N PHE A 101 4.25 25.56 -4.74
CA PHE A 101 5.70 25.50 -4.90
C PHE A 101 6.16 26.25 -6.16
N ARG A 102 5.48 26.11 -7.31
CA ARG A 102 5.79 26.90 -8.53
C ARG A 102 5.69 28.40 -8.31
N ARG A 103 4.83 28.85 -7.39
CA ARG A 103 4.66 30.27 -7.05
C ARG A 103 5.61 30.73 -5.93
N LYS A 104 6.43 29.82 -5.40
CA LYS A 104 7.24 30.00 -4.19
C LYS A 104 6.43 30.56 -3.01
N ALA A 105 5.14 30.21 -2.95
CA ALA A 105 4.23 30.74 -1.95
C ALA A 105 4.57 30.14 -0.57
N PHE A 106 4.77 31.00 0.43
CA PHE A 106 5.15 30.64 1.80
C PHE A 106 6.49 29.88 1.95
N LEU A 107 7.27 29.73 0.88
CA LEU A 107 8.54 28.98 0.90
C LEU A 107 9.55 29.54 1.92
N HIS A 108 9.59 30.88 2.07
CA HIS A 108 10.48 31.56 3.01
C HIS A 108 10.30 31.16 4.48
N TRP A 109 9.15 30.62 4.89
CA TRP A 109 8.96 30.13 6.26
C TRP A 109 9.75 28.85 6.53
N TYR A 110 10.04 28.07 5.50
CA TYR A 110 10.82 26.84 5.62
C TYR A 110 12.30 27.13 5.40
N THR A 111 12.64 27.90 4.37
CA THR A 111 14.05 28.24 4.10
C THR A 111 14.64 29.18 5.14
N GLY A 112 13.82 30.00 5.82
CA GLY A 112 14.23 30.81 6.96
C GLY A 112 14.63 30.00 8.21
N GLU A 113 14.13 28.77 8.33
CA GLU A 113 14.47 27.83 9.41
C GLU A 113 15.64 26.89 9.03
N GLY A 114 16.21 27.05 7.83
CA GLY A 114 17.40 26.32 7.38
C GLY A 114 17.15 25.20 6.38
N MET A 115 15.92 25.03 5.89
CA MET A 115 15.58 24.06 4.84
C MET A 115 16.07 24.52 3.45
N ASP A 116 16.59 23.62 2.61
CA ASP A 116 16.91 23.94 1.22
C ASP A 116 15.66 23.82 0.31
N GLU A 117 15.56 24.66 -0.73
CA GLU A 117 14.54 24.52 -1.78
C GLU A 117 14.67 23.17 -2.52
N MET A 118 15.88 22.61 -2.57
CA MET A 118 16.12 21.28 -3.15
C MET A 118 15.40 20.16 -2.40
N GLU A 119 15.28 20.25 -1.07
CA GLU A 119 14.56 19.26 -0.26
C GLU A 119 13.07 19.18 -0.63
N PHE A 120 12.46 20.28 -1.06
CA PHE A 120 11.09 20.28 -1.58
C PHE A 120 10.98 19.52 -2.90
N THR A 121 12.00 19.66 -3.76
CA THR A 121 12.04 18.97 -5.05
C THR A 121 12.27 17.47 -4.87
N GLU A 122 13.11 17.09 -3.90
CA GLU A 122 13.32 15.70 -3.52
C GLU A 122 12.03 15.06 -2.96
N ALA A 123 11.34 15.75 -2.04
CA ALA A 123 10.06 15.29 -1.51
C ALA A 123 8.97 15.18 -2.59
N GLU A 124 8.93 16.12 -3.55
CA GLU A 124 8.05 16.04 -4.71
C GLU A 124 8.36 14.81 -5.58
N SER A 125 9.64 14.54 -5.83
CA SER A 125 10.08 13.37 -6.58
C SER A 125 9.68 12.07 -5.88
N ASN A 126 9.95 11.93 -4.58
CA ASN A 126 9.61 10.71 -3.85
C ASN A 126 8.10 10.45 -3.83
N LEU A 127 7.28 11.51 -3.75
CA LEU A 127 5.82 11.37 -3.83
C LEU A 127 5.38 10.89 -5.21
N MET A 128 6.03 11.36 -6.27
CA MET A 128 5.78 10.91 -7.65
C MET A 128 6.18 9.46 -7.87
N ASP A 129 7.33 9.06 -7.34
CA ASP A 129 7.81 7.68 -7.41
C ASP A 129 6.81 6.74 -6.72
N LEU A 130 6.34 7.09 -5.52
CA LEU A 130 5.30 6.33 -4.81
C LEU A 130 3.99 6.20 -5.62
N ILE A 131 3.58 7.27 -6.30
CA ILE A 131 2.40 7.23 -7.18
C ILE A 131 2.63 6.26 -8.35
N ALA A 132 3.82 6.29 -8.94
CA ALA A 132 4.19 5.41 -10.06
C ALA A 132 4.23 3.94 -9.63
N GLU A 133 4.78 3.63 -8.46
CA GLU A 133 4.79 2.29 -7.87
C GLU A 133 3.36 1.73 -7.72
N TYR A 134 2.43 2.52 -7.17
CA TYR A 134 1.03 2.10 -7.07
C TYR A 134 0.37 1.87 -8.42
N GLN A 135 0.75 2.63 -9.45
CA GLN A 135 0.26 2.41 -10.81
C GLN A 135 0.79 1.12 -11.41
N GLN A 136 2.07 0.82 -11.22
CA GLN A 136 2.71 -0.42 -11.68
C GLN A 136 2.00 -1.64 -11.06
N TYR A 137 1.81 -1.67 -9.74
CA TYR A 137 1.12 -2.78 -9.07
C TYR A 137 -0.35 -2.93 -9.47
N GLU A 138 -1.01 -1.85 -9.89
CA GLU A 138 -2.39 -1.91 -10.37
C GLU A 138 -2.49 -2.61 -11.74
N SER A 139 -1.52 -2.35 -12.63
CA SER A 139 -1.43 -2.98 -13.95
C SER A 139 -0.82 -4.38 -13.93
N ALA A 140 -0.02 -4.70 -12.91
CA ALA A 140 0.75 -5.94 -12.85
C ALA A 140 -0.13 -7.20 -12.97
N GLY A 141 0.25 -8.07 -13.92
CA GLY A 141 -0.27 -9.43 -14.07
C GLY A 141 0.54 -10.46 -13.28
N VAL A 142 0.01 -11.68 -13.11
CA VAL A 142 0.73 -12.79 -12.44
C VAL A 142 2.05 -13.10 -13.15
N ASP A 143 2.05 -13.13 -14.48
CA ASP A 143 3.24 -13.45 -15.27
C ASP A 143 4.35 -12.38 -15.16
N GLU A 144 3.96 -11.09 -15.06
CA GLU A 144 4.92 -9.97 -14.93
C GLU A 144 5.56 -9.93 -13.53
N VAL A 145 4.78 -10.24 -12.48
CA VAL A 145 5.29 -10.27 -11.10
C VAL A 145 6.21 -11.47 -10.86
N ASP A 146 5.90 -12.63 -11.44
CA ASP A 146 6.78 -13.79 -11.36
C ASP A 146 8.13 -13.47 -12.03
N GLU A 147 8.12 -12.84 -13.22
CA GLU A 147 9.35 -12.37 -13.89
C GLU A 147 10.15 -11.36 -13.03
N GLU A 148 9.50 -10.34 -12.46
CA GLU A 148 10.15 -9.36 -11.57
C GLU A 148 10.73 -10.00 -10.30
N LEU A 149 10.03 -10.97 -9.68
CA LEU A 149 10.52 -11.72 -8.53
C LEU A 149 11.75 -12.57 -8.88
N TYR A 150 11.73 -13.23 -10.04
CA TYR A 150 12.90 -13.97 -10.52
C TYR A 150 14.08 -13.05 -10.79
N GLU A 151 13.86 -11.85 -11.34
CA GLU A 151 14.92 -10.86 -11.57
C GLU A 151 15.50 -10.32 -10.25
N GLN A 152 14.65 -10.03 -9.24
CA GLN A 152 15.09 -9.63 -7.90
C GLN A 152 15.88 -10.73 -7.20
N GLU A 153 15.40 -11.98 -7.20
CA GLU A 153 16.13 -13.11 -6.62
C GLU A 153 17.48 -13.34 -7.32
N TYR A 154 17.56 -13.08 -8.63
CA TYR A 154 18.83 -13.13 -9.37
C TYR A 154 19.77 -11.99 -8.96
N GLN A 155 19.27 -10.76 -8.84
CA GLN A 155 20.07 -9.61 -8.41
C GLN A 155 20.61 -9.81 -6.99
N ASP A 156 19.78 -10.25 -6.04
CA ASP A 156 20.21 -10.54 -4.67
C ASP A 156 21.29 -11.64 -4.61
N GLN A 157 21.21 -12.64 -5.50
CA GLN A 157 22.25 -13.68 -5.61
C GLN A 157 23.55 -13.15 -6.21
N VAL A 158 23.46 -12.24 -7.19
CA VAL A 158 24.63 -11.62 -7.84
C VAL A 158 25.33 -10.67 -6.89
N ASP A 159 24.58 -9.82 -6.19
CA ASP A 159 25.09 -8.87 -5.21
C ASP A 159 25.72 -9.61 -4.02
N GLY A 160 25.05 -10.66 -3.52
CA GLY A 160 25.62 -11.54 -2.49
C GLY A 160 26.94 -12.19 -2.93
N GLN A 161 27.04 -12.69 -4.17
CA GLN A 161 28.28 -13.26 -4.70
C GLN A 161 29.41 -12.24 -4.86
N GLN A 162 29.08 -10.98 -5.20
CA GLN A 162 30.06 -9.90 -5.26
C GLN A 162 30.56 -9.50 -3.87
N GLU A 163 29.69 -9.46 -2.87
CA GLU A 163 30.07 -9.18 -1.48
C GLU A 163 31.01 -10.27 -0.93
N TYR A 164 30.72 -11.56 -1.16
CA TYR A 164 31.64 -12.65 -0.78
C TYR A 164 32.98 -12.59 -1.53
N ALA A 165 32.97 -12.17 -2.80
CA ALA A 165 34.18 -12.04 -3.58
C ALA A 165 35.05 -10.88 -3.05
N ASP A 166 34.46 -9.73 -2.74
CA ASP A 166 35.19 -8.55 -2.24
C ASP A 166 35.78 -8.82 -0.84
N ASP A 167 35.01 -9.44 0.06
CA ASP A 167 35.50 -9.89 1.37
C ASP A 167 36.66 -10.89 1.21
N SER A 168 36.54 -11.86 0.30
CA SER A 168 37.59 -12.87 0.09
C SER A 168 38.90 -12.29 -0.45
N VAL A 169 38.83 -11.20 -1.22
CA VAL A 169 40.01 -10.48 -1.74
C VAL A 169 40.67 -9.68 -0.62
N GLN A 170 39.91 -9.03 0.26
CA GLN A 170 40.45 -8.34 1.43
C GLN A 170 41.20 -9.28 2.39
N TYR A 171 40.67 -10.48 2.65
CA TYR A 171 41.36 -11.48 3.49
C TYR A 171 42.62 -12.08 2.84
N ALA A 172 42.74 -12.03 1.51
CA ALA A 172 43.90 -12.53 0.79
C ALA A 172 45.07 -11.53 0.76
N ASP A 173 44.79 -10.23 0.80
CA ASP A 173 45.80 -9.16 0.82
C ASP A 173 46.39 -8.89 2.23
N GLU A 174 45.83 -9.48 3.28
CA GLU A 174 46.32 -9.38 4.67
C GLU A 174 47.26 -10.53 5.13
N GLN A 175 47.70 -11.42 4.23
CA GLN A 175 48.72 -12.46 4.50
C GLN A 175 49.99 -12.30 3.66
#